data_AF-A0A7C3VIY4-F1
#
_entry.id   AF-A0A7C3VIY4-F1
#
_cell.length_a   1.000
_cell.length_b   1.000
_cell.length_c   1.000
_cell.angle_alpha   90.00
_cell.angle_beta   90.00
_cell.angle_gamma   90.00
#
_symmetry.space_group_name_H-M   'P 1'
#
loop_
_entity.id
_entity.type
_entity.pdbx_description
1 polymer ?
#
loop_
_entity_poly.entity_id
_entity_poly.type
_entity_poly.pdbx_seq_one_letter_code
_entity_poly.pdbx_strand_id
1 'polypeptide(L)'
;MTPVVADRLQKPGFSFTGARFGIPSRGEGKTLEVEIDEAIAEARAITAEKGVTSRESAVAWDIVEELLSAAAHKREKEPKNAFARYCEEHPSASEALMYDL
;
A
#
# COMPACT_ATOMS: atom_id res chain seq x y z
N MET A 1 -25.71 35.49 2.62
CA MET A 1 -25.06 35.00 3.85
C MET A 1 -24.89 33.50 3.67
N THR A 2 -23.76 32.91 3.31
CA THR A 2 -22.33 33.30 3.24
C THR A 2 -21.73 32.83 1.90
N PRO A 3 -20.86 33.62 1.25
CA PRO A 3 -20.08 33.22 0.08
C PRO A 3 -18.67 32.70 0.50
N VAL A 4 -17.86 32.30 -0.49
CA VAL A 4 -16.44 31.90 -0.42
C VAL A 4 -16.20 30.39 -0.34
N VAL A 5 -16.12 29.77 -1.52
CA VAL A 5 -15.00 28.85 -1.79
C VAL A 5 -14.21 29.52 -2.91
N ALA A 6 -13.19 30.25 -2.49
CA ALA A 6 -12.27 30.95 -3.36
C ALA A 6 -11.49 29.96 -4.21
N ASP A 7 -11.60 30.18 -5.51
CA ASP A 7 -10.60 30.00 -6.54
C ASP A 7 -9.14 29.96 -6.03
N ARG A 8 -8.42 28.88 -6.39
CA ARG A 8 -6.95 28.64 -6.44
C ARG A 8 -6.75 27.13 -6.31
N LEU A 9 -6.35 26.37 -7.32
CA LEU A 9 -5.28 26.63 -8.28
C LEU A 9 -5.56 25.92 -9.61
N GLN A 10 -5.56 26.73 -10.67
CA GLN A 10 -5.17 26.34 -12.02
C GLN A 10 -3.97 25.34 -11.96
N LYS A 11 -4.16 24.12 -12.49
CA LYS A 11 -3.06 23.43 -13.19
C LYS A 11 -3.46 23.28 -14.66
N PRO A 12 -2.69 23.85 -15.58
CA PRO A 12 -3.01 23.86 -17.00
C PRO A 12 -2.73 22.49 -17.61
N GLY A 13 -3.64 22.04 -18.49
CA GLY A 13 -3.36 21.14 -19.59
C GLY A 13 -2.84 19.75 -19.23
N PHE A 14 -3.73 18.84 -18.85
CA PHE A 14 -3.47 17.41 -19.04
C PHE A 14 -3.70 17.06 -20.52
N SER A 15 -2.72 17.38 -21.35
CA SER A 15 -2.69 16.95 -22.74
C SER A 15 -2.28 15.49 -22.78
N PHE A 16 -3.22 14.65 -23.17
CA PHE A 16 -3.07 13.23 -23.43
C PHE A 16 -2.21 13.02 -24.68
N THR A 17 -0.89 13.06 -24.52
CA THR A 17 0.05 12.56 -25.53
C THR A 17 1.17 11.82 -24.82
N GLY A 18 1.06 10.48 -24.83
CA GLY A 18 2.18 9.54 -24.80
C GLY A 18 3.21 9.65 -23.67
N ALA A 19 3.28 8.58 -22.87
CA ALA A 19 4.32 8.22 -21.90
C ALA A 19 4.14 8.75 -20.46
N ARG A 20 4.43 7.82 -19.53
CA ARG A 20 4.56 7.97 -18.07
C ARG A 20 3.26 7.83 -17.25
N PHE A 21 2.64 6.65 -17.29
CA PHE A 21 2.22 6.05 -16.01
C PHE A 21 3.51 5.88 -15.20
N GLY A 22 3.83 6.87 -14.38
CA GLY A 22 4.96 6.79 -13.48
C GLY A 22 4.61 5.73 -12.45
N ILE A 23 5.19 4.54 -12.58
CA ILE A 23 5.40 3.68 -11.42
C ILE A 23 6.02 4.60 -10.37
N PRO A 24 5.48 4.71 -9.14
CA PRO A 24 6.11 5.51 -8.11
C PRO A 24 7.57 5.07 -8.05
N SER A 25 8.47 5.96 -8.43
CA SER A 25 9.89 5.69 -8.39
C SER A 25 10.17 5.47 -6.92
N ARG A 26 10.62 4.26 -6.58
CA ARG A 26 11.04 3.89 -5.22
C ARG A 26 12.11 4.89 -4.82
N GLY A 27 11.68 5.98 -4.20
CA GLY A 27 12.56 7.08 -3.82
C GLY A 27 13.55 6.52 -2.83
N GLU A 28 14.83 6.53 -3.19
CA GLU A 28 15.91 6.08 -2.32
C GLU A 28 15.84 6.87 -1.00
N GLY A 29 15.30 6.22 0.05
CA GLY A 29 15.14 6.80 1.39
C GLY A 29 13.72 6.94 1.94
N LYS A 30 12.65 6.62 1.19
CA LYS A 30 11.28 6.61 1.75
C LYS A 30 10.95 5.29 2.43
N THR A 31 10.21 5.34 3.55
CA THR A 31 9.70 4.13 4.21
C THR A 31 8.51 3.57 3.43
N LEU A 32 8.23 2.28 3.60
CA LEU A 32 7.15 1.58 2.88
C LEU A 32 5.79 2.19 3.23
N GLU A 33 5.63 2.68 4.46
CA GLU A 33 4.41 3.32 4.95
C GLU A 33 4.14 4.64 4.21
N VAL A 34 5.18 5.45 3.98
CA VAL A 34 5.06 6.69 3.20
C VAL A 34 4.68 6.38 1.75
N GLU A 35 5.22 5.31 1.18
CA GLU A 35 4.90 4.88 -0.20
C GLU A 35 3.44 4.42 -0.32
N ILE A 36 2.92 3.73 0.70
CA ILE A 36 1.50 3.34 0.78
C ILE A 36 0.60 4.57 0.86
N ASP A 37 0.91 5.55 1.71
CA ASP A 37 0.11 6.77 1.86
C ASP A 37 0.05 7.58 0.55
N GLU A 38 1.19 7.70 -0.14
CA GLU A 38 1.28 8.33 -1.46
C GLU A 38 0.44 7.59 -2.51
N ALA A 39 0.55 6.25 -2.56
CA ALA A 39 -0.23 5.43 -3.49
C ALA A 39 -1.74 5.50 -3.22
N ILE A 40 -2.17 5.57 -1.95
CA ILE A 40 -3.59 5.77 -1.59
C ILE A 40 -4.08 7.13 -2.07
N ALA A 41 -3.28 8.19 -1.89
CA ALA A 41 -3.65 9.52 -2.35
C ALA A 41 -3.79 9.57 -3.88
N GLU A 42 -2.88 8.92 -4.60
CA GLU A 42 -2.93 8.81 -6.06
C GLU A 42 -4.13 7.98 -6.54
N ALA A 43 -4.37 6.80 -5.95
CA ALA A 43 -5.51 5.97 -6.28
C ALA A 43 -6.85 6.70 -6.06
N ARG A 44 -6.97 7.48 -4.99
CA ARG A 44 -8.15 8.33 -4.74
C ARG A 44 -8.31 9.43 -5.80
N ALA A 45 -7.21 10.10 -6.19
CA ALA A 45 -7.25 11.12 -7.23
C ALA A 45 -7.68 10.55 -8.59
N ILE A 46 -7.11 9.41 -8.99
CA ILE A 46 -7.47 8.70 -10.22
C ILE A 46 -8.92 8.24 -10.18
N THR A 47 -9.37 7.70 -9.05
CA THR A 47 -10.76 7.27 -8.86
C THR A 47 -11.74 8.45 -8.96
N ALA A 48 -11.38 9.62 -8.43
CA ALA A 48 -12.19 10.83 -8.53
C ALA A 48 -12.24 11.39 -9.96
N GLU A 49 -11.15 11.27 -10.73
CA GLU A 49 -11.07 11.78 -12.10
C GLU A 49 -11.68 10.83 -13.15
N LYS A 50 -11.35 9.54 -13.07
CA LYS A 50 -11.70 8.51 -14.06
C LYS A 50 -12.96 7.72 -13.69
N GLY A 51 -13.37 7.77 -12.44
CA GLY A 51 -14.51 7.03 -11.90
C GLY A 51 -14.12 5.65 -11.35
N VAL A 52 -14.95 5.15 -10.43
CA VAL A 52 -14.70 3.92 -9.65
C VAL A 52 -14.64 2.64 -10.51
N THR A 53 -15.35 2.62 -11.64
CA THR A 53 -15.40 1.45 -12.54
C THR A 53 -14.38 1.54 -13.67
N SER A 54 -13.54 2.57 -13.69
CA SER A 54 -12.50 2.72 -14.71
C SER A 54 -11.37 1.71 -14.51
N ARG A 55 -10.74 1.30 -15.60
CA ARG A 55 -9.58 0.41 -15.57
C ARG A 55 -8.41 1.06 -14.85
N GLU A 56 -8.24 2.36 -15.02
CA GLU A 56 -7.19 3.15 -14.41
C GLU A 56 -7.36 3.20 -12.88
N SER A 57 -8.59 3.34 -12.39
CA SER A 57 -8.89 3.25 -10.96
C SER A 57 -8.58 1.86 -10.41
N ALA A 58 -8.98 0.79 -11.12
CA ALA A 58 -8.66 -0.57 -10.71
C ALA A 58 -7.15 -0.81 -10.59
N VAL A 59 -6.38 -0.44 -11.62
CA VAL A 59 -4.91 -0.59 -11.60
C VAL A 59 -4.26 0.21 -10.47
N ALA A 60 -4.75 1.41 -10.18
CA ALA A 60 -4.21 2.22 -9.08
C ALA A 60 -4.46 1.57 -7.71
N TRP A 61 -5.63 0.96 -7.52
CA TRP A 61 -5.93 0.21 -6.30
C TRP A 61 -5.16 -1.11 -6.21
N ASP A 62 -4.94 -1.82 -7.32
CA ASP A 62 -4.08 -3.02 -7.35
C ASP A 62 -2.67 -2.71 -6.81
N ILE A 63 -2.11 -1.55 -7.17
CA ILE A 63 -0.79 -1.12 -6.67
C ILE A 63 -0.81 -0.91 -5.15
N VAL A 64 -1.88 -0.32 -4.60
CA VAL A 64 -2.05 -0.14 -3.16
C VAL A 64 -2.14 -1.50 -2.45
N GLU A 65 -2.88 -2.45 -3.02
CA GLU A 65 -3.01 -3.80 -2.47
C GLU A 65 -1.67 -4.54 -2.43
N GLU A 66 -0.86 -4.46 -3.50
CA GLU A 66 0.47 -5.05 -3.55
C GLU A 66 1.42 -4.45 -2.50
N LEU A 67 1.40 -3.13 -2.30
CA LEU A 67 2.22 -2.47 -1.28
C LEU A 67 1.80 -2.87 0.14
N LEU A 68 0.50 -2.95 0.41
CA LEU A 68 -0.04 -3.40 1.69
C LEU A 68 0.31 -4.87 1.96
N SER A 69 0.23 -5.72 0.93
CA SER A 69 0.63 -7.12 1.01
C SER A 69 2.12 -7.25 1.37
N ALA A 70 2.99 -6.49 0.71
CA ALA A 70 4.42 -6.46 1.03
C ALA A 70 4.68 -5.97 2.48
N ALA A 71 3.92 -4.99 2.97
CA ALA A 71 4.01 -4.52 4.34
C ALA A 71 3.56 -5.60 5.34
N ALA A 72 2.47 -6.30 5.07
CA ALA A 72 2.00 -7.41 5.89
C ALA A 72 3.03 -8.55 5.95
N HIS A 73 3.59 -8.96 4.82
CA HIS A 73 4.64 -9.97 4.77
C HIS A 73 5.92 -9.58 5.51
N LYS A 74 6.27 -8.30 5.52
CA LYS A 74 7.38 -7.82 6.37
C LYS A 74 7.06 -8.01 7.86
N ARG A 75 5.83 -7.72 8.28
CA ARG A 75 5.37 -7.89 9.66
C ARG A 75 5.32 -9.36 10.08
N GLU A 76 4.95 -10.27 9.18
CA GLU A 76 4.99 -11.71 9.44
C GLU A 76 6.42 -12.24 9.64
N LYS A 77 7.40 -11.61 8.99
CA LYS A 77 8.83 -11.94 9.12
C LYS A 77 9.49 -11.28 10.33
N GLU A 78 8.74 -10.52 11.14
CA GLU A 78 9.27 -9.97 12.38
C GLU A 78 9.77 -11.07 13.33
N PRO A 79 10.76 -10.77 14.17
CA PRO A 79 11.41 -11.78 14.99
C PRO A 79 10.38 -12.51 15.85
N LYS A 80 10.43 -13.83 15.75
CA LYS A 80 9.57 -14.74 16.50
C LYS A 80 9.59 -14.39 17.99
N ASN A 81 8.40 -14.37 18.59
CA ASN A 81 8.26 -14.13 20.02
C ASN A 81 9.04 -15.21 20.82
N ALA A 82 9.31 -14.94 22.10
CA ALA A 82 10.12 -15.84 22.92
C ALA A 82 9.56 -17.28 22.97
N PHE A 83 8.25 -17.44 22.94
CA PHE A 83 7.59 -18.74 22.96
C PHE A 83 7.79 -19.51 21.64
N ALA A 84 7.63 -18.85 20.50
CA ALA A 84 7.87 -19.46 19.19
C ALA A 84 9.33 -19.89 19.03
N ARG A 85 10.28 -19.08 19.51
CA ARG A 85 11.70 -19.48 19.57
C ARG A 85 11.93 -20.69 20.47
N TYR A 86 11.33 -20.71 21.67
CA TYR A 86 11.40 -21.85 22.58
C TYR A 86 10.87 -23.15 21.93
N CYS A 87 9.73 -23.09 21.25
CA CYS A 87 9.15 -24.27 20.60
C CYS A 87 10.00 -24.79 19.42
N GLU A 88 10.74 -23.90 18.73
CA GLU A 88 11.68 -24.28 17.67
C GLU A 88 12.96 -24.91 18.20
N GLU A 89 13.47 -24.40 19.32
CA GLU A 89 14.65 -24.96 19.98
C GLU A 89 14.32 -26.28 20.72
N HIS A 90 13.07 -26.48 21.11
CA HIS A 90 12.60 -27.65 21.85
C HIS A 90 11.34 -28.31 21.24
N PRO A 91 11.45 -28.94 20.06
CA PRO A 91 10.30 -29.55 19.37
C PRO A 91 9.68 -30.73 20.13
N SER A 92 10.41 -31.33 21.09
CA SER A 92 9.92 -32.42 21.95
C SER A 92 9.26 -31.94 23.24
N ALA A 93 9.25 -30.62 23.52
CA ALA A 93 8.56 -30.08 24.69
C ALA A 93 7.05 -30.25 24.51
N SER A 94 6.33 -30.55 25.59
CA SER A 94 4.88 -30.73 25.59
C SER A 94 4.12 -29.56 24.96
N GLU A 95 4.62 -28.34 25.16
CA GLU A 95 4.08 -27.09 24.68
C GLU A 95 4.31 -26.85 23.16
N ALA A 96 5.22 -27.60 22.55
CA ALA A 96 5.59 -27.52 21.13
C ALA A 96 5.01 -28.67 20.29
N LEU A 97 4.41 -29.68 20.92
CA LEU A 97 3.82 -30.83 20.24
C LEU A 97 2.57 -30.40 19.47
N MET A 98 2.62 -30.53 18.14
CA MET A 98 1.47 -30.40 17.25
C MET A 98 0.97 -31.81 16.91
N TYR A 99 -0.32 -32.07 17.16
CA TYR A 99 -0.96 -33.34 16.82
C TYR A 99 -1.83 -33.13 15.58
N ASP A 100 -1.60 -33.91 14.52
CA ASP A 100 -2.55 -34.00 13.41
C ASP A 100 -3.80 -34.75 13.90
N LEU A 101 -4.97 -34.11 13.75
CA LEU A 101 -6.28 -34.65 14.13
C LEU A 101 -7.01 -35.26 12.93
#